data_AF-A0AB37UEA4-F1
#
_entry.id   AF-A0AB37UEA4-F1
#
_cell.length_a   1.000
_cell.length_b   1.000
_cell.length_c   1.000
_cell.angle_alpha   90.00
_cell.angle_beta   90.00
_cell.angle_gamma   90.00
#
_symmetry.space_group_name_H-M   'P 1'
#
loop_
_entity.id
_entity.type
_entity.pdbx_description
1 polymer ?
#
loop_
_entity_poly.entity_id
_entity_poly.type
_entity_poly.pdbx_seq_one_letter_code
_entity_poly.pdbx_strand_id
1 'polypeptide(L)' 'MLSPPYILLLGDPAGSCHVYDPAENYKVVFSSATYDEAQTWLLEDEYEPVEGRLSASEL' A
#
# COMPACT_ATOMS: atom_id res chain seq x y z
N MET A 1 18.27 6.09 2.44
CA MET A 1 17.47 4.90 2.81
C MET A 1 16.07 5.41 3.03
N LEU A 2 15.13 5.08 2.14
CA LEU A 2 13.74 5.47 2.31
C LEU A 2 13.17 4.60 3.43
N SER A 3 12.94 5.24 4.57
CA SER A 3 12.32 4.64 5.74
C SER A 3 10.99 5.36 5.96
N PRO A 4 9.87 4.64 6.04
CA PRO A 4 9.75 3.18 6.04
C PRO A 4 9.77 2.53 4.63
N PRO A 5 10.23 1.27 4.47
CA PRO A 5 10.29 0.56 3.19
C PRO A 5 8.96 -0.12 2.85
N TYR A 6 7.83 0.46 3.24
CA TYR A 6 6.51 -0.10 3.00
C TYR A 6 5.53 0.98 2.56
N ILE A 7 4.53 0.57 1.80
CA ILE A 7 3.38 1.37 1.38
C ILE A 7 2.10 0.71 1.88
N LEU A 8 1.04 1.49 2.04
CA LEU A 8 -0.23 1.03 2.59
C LEU A 8 -1.29 1.00 1.51
N LEU A 9 -1.92 -0.15 1.30
CA LEU A 9 -3.09 -0.30 0.45
C LEU A 9 -4.36 -0.25 1.32
N LEU A 10 -5.22 0.75 1.08
CA LEU A 10 -6.49 0.94 1.77
C LEU A 10 -7.64 0.80 0.78
N GLY A 11 -8.46 -0.23 0.98
CA GLY A 11 -9.72 -0.41 0.27
C GLY A 11 -10.87 0.31 0.96
N ASP A 12 -11.71 0.97 0.18
CA ASP A 12 -12.96 1.54 0.64
C ASP A 12 -14.13 0.55 0.50
N PRO A 13 -15.27 0.78 1.17
CA PRO A 13 -16.44 -0.10 1.06
C PRO A 13 -17.08 -0.14 -0.33
N ALA A 14 -16.75 0.80 -1.23
CA ALA A 14 -17.23 0.84 -2.60
C ALA A 14 -16.35 0.00 -3.56
N GLY A 15 -15.25 -0.57 -3.07
CA GLY A 15 -14.32 -1.41 -3.83
C GLY A 15 -13.10 -0.65 -4.39
N SER A 16 -13.09 0.67 -4.25
CA SER A 16 -11.99 1.53 -4.66
C SER A 16 -10.81 1.36 -3.70
N CYS A 17 -9.60 1.40 -4.22
CA CYS A 17 -8.38 1.21 -3.45
C CYS A 17 -7.43 2.40 -3.61
N HIS A 18 -6.69 2.70 -2.55
CA HIS A 18 -5.75 3.80 -2.49
C HIS A 18 -4.43 3.32 -1.90
N VAL A 19 -3.32 3.64 -2.56
CA VAL A 19 -1.97 3.34 -2.10
C VAL A 19 -1.36 4.61 -1.50
N TYR A 20 -0.91 4.50 -0.26
CA TYR A 20 -0.31 5.57 0.50
C TYR A 20 1.17 5.29 0.76
N ASP A 21 1.99 6.33 0.61
CA ASP A 21 3.42 6.27 0.92
C ASP A 21 3.71 7.01 2.24
N PRO A 22 4.07 6.30 3.32
CA PRO A 22 4.50 6.89 4.59
C PRO A 22 5.77 7.74 4.48
N ALA A 23 6.69 7.44 3.56
CA ALA A 23 7.90 8.23 3.32
C ALA A 23 7.55 9.62 2.73
N GLU A 24 6.41 9.73 2.03
CA GLU A 24 5.84 10.99 1.55
C GLU A 24 4.73 11.56 2.46
N ASN A 25 4.81 11.33 3.78
CA ASN A 25 3.82 11.84 4.75
C ASN A 25 2.39 11.33 4.48
N TYR A 26 2.27 10.03 4.17
CA TYR A 26 1.00 9.37 3.84
C TYR A 26 0.30 10.03 2.66
N LYS A 27 1.06 10.38 1.63
CA LYS A 27 0.49 10.88 0.38
C LYS A 27 -0.04 9.72 -0.45
N VAL A 28 -1.15 9.95 -1.15
CA VAL A 28 -1.67 9.01 -2.14
C VAL A 28 -0.75 9.03 -3.35
N VAL A 29 -0.10 7.90 -3.62
CA VAL A 29 0.76 7.70 -4.79
C VAL A 29 0.02 7.02 -5.94
N PHE A 30 -1.04 6.28 -5.62
CA PHE A 30 -1.86 5.59 -6.61
C PHE A 30 -3.31 5.38 -6.10
N SER A 31 -4.26 5.40 -7.02
CA SER A 31 -5.69 5.14 -6.77
C SER A 31 -6.25 4.26 -7.86
N SER A 32 -7.07 3.29 -7.49
CA SER A 32 -7.75 2.39 -8.41
C SER A 32 -9.22 2.20 -8.05
N ALA A 33 -9.99 1.72 -9.03
CA ALA A 33 -11.40 1.37 -8.82
C ALA A 33 -11.56 -0.04 -8.25
N THR A 34 -10.52 -0.87 -8.35
CA THR A 34 -10.52 -2.27 -7.91
C THR A 34 -9.22 -2.65 -7.21
N TYR A 35 -9.29 -3.70 -6.38
CA TYR A 35 -8.11 -4.28 -5.75
C TYR A 35 -7.11 -4.85 -6.77
N ASP A 36 -7.59 -5.54 -7.81
CA ASP A 36 -6.73 -6.17 -8.82
C ASP A 36 -5.83 -5.17 -9.55
N GLU A 37 -6.34 -3.98 -9.86
CA GLU A 37 -5.56 -2.89 -10.45
C GLU A 37 -4.45 -2.41 -9.49
N ALA A 38 -4.77 -2.21 -8.22
CA ALA A 38 -3.78 -1.83 -7.23
C ALA A 38 -2.76 -2.93 -6.98
N GLN A 39 -3.19 -4.19 -6.92
CA GLN A 39 -2.31 -5.33 -6.77
C GLN A 39 -1.34 -5.43 -7.95
N THR A 40 -1.82 -5.23 -9.18
CA THR A 40 -0.95 -5.24 -10.37
C THR A 40 0.11 -4.16 -10.27
N TRP A 41 -0.27 -2.93 -9.90
CA TRP A 41 0.67 -1.82 -9.71
C TRP A 41 1.73 -2.11 -8.65
N LEU A 42 1.34 -2.74 -7.53
CA LEU A 42 2.27 -3.15 -6.47
C LEU A 42 3.29 -4.18 -6.96
N LEU A 43 2.85 -5.15 -7.77
CA LEU A 43 3.71 -6.21 -8.30
C LEU A 43 4.70 -5.70 -9.36
N GLU A 44 4.37 -4.63 -10.09
CA GLU A 44 5.28 -4.00 -11.06
C GLU A 44 6.53 -3.43 -10.38
N ASP A 45 6.40 -2.94 -9.15
CA ASP A 45 7.47 -2.37 -8.34
C ASP A 45 8.05 -3.42 -7.34
N GLU A 46 7.75 -4.70 -7.55
CA GLU A 46 8.20 -5.85 -6.75
C GLU A 46 7.79 -5.82 -5.27
N TYR A 47 6.71 -5.10 -4.91
CA TYR A 47 6.18 -5.13 -3.55
C TYR A 47 5.58 -6.49 -3.20
N GLU A 48 5.91 -6.98 -2.01
CA GLU A 48 5.31 -8.19 -1.45
C GLU A 48 4.26 -7.83 -0.38
N PRO A 49 3.13 -8.55 -0.33
CA PRO A 49 2.15 -8.35 0.72
C PRO A 49 2.74 -8.76 2.07
N VAL A 50 2.57 -7.90 3.06
CA VAL A 50 2.90 -8.24 4.44
C VAL A 50 1.87 -9.25 4.95
N GLU A 51 2.31 -10.49 5.17
CA GLU A 51 1.45 -11.53 5.74
C GLU A 51 1.34 -11.41 7.27
N GLY A 52 0.15 -11.72 7.80
CA GLY A 52 -0.12 -11.71 9.23
C GLY A 52 -0.57 -10.36 9.79
N ARG A 53 -0.44 -10.18 11.11
CA ARG A 53 -0.69 -8.91 11.78
C ARG A 53 0.64 -8.31 12.17
N LEU A 54 0.99 -7.16 11.58
CA LEU A 54 2.16 -6.42 12.04
C LEU A 54 1.77 -5.53 13.22
N SER A 55 2.50 -5.63 14.32
CA SER A 55 2.36 -4.70 15.44
C SER A 55 3.09 -3.40 15.13
N ALA A 56 2.64 -2.28 15.70
CA ALA A 56 3.34 -0.99 15.52
C ALA A 56 4.78 -0.99 16.04
N SER A 57 5.16 -1.97 16.88
CA SER A 57 6.53 -2.17 17.37
C SER A 57 7.42 -2.94 16.39
N GLU A 58 6.84 -3.50 15.32
CA GLU A 58 7.51 -4.29 14.28
C GLU A 58 7.67 -3.49 12.97
N LEU A 59 7.12 -2.27 12.92
CA LEU A 59 7.33 -1.24 11.88
C LEU A 59 8.52 -0.34 12.24
#